data_AF-A0A0M0JG74-F1
#
_entry.id   AF-A0A0M0JG74-F1
#
_cell.length_a   1.000
_cell.length_b   1.000
_cell.length_c   1.000
_cell.angle_alpha   90.00
_cell.angle_beta   90.00
_cell.angle_gamma   90.00
#
_symmetry.space_group_name_H-M   'P 1'
#
loop_
_entity.id
_entity.type
_entity.pdbx_description
1 polymer ?
#
loop_
_entity_poly.entity_id
_entity_poly.type
_entity_poly.pdbx_seq_one_letter_code
_entity_poly.pdbx_strand_id
1 'polypeptide(L)'
;MHITTLLSFALLVSPPNAFGGALPPWLIERAAALGYVSPTPVQAEAIDVVLSGRDAIIQAKTGSGKTLAYMLPLLAGLKPQSSVQALVLLPTRELASQVAIVARRLAAGSPDRLLVMALLDGSGAKRQRKWLVAQPPQVVVGNVQQVDSVIQARLLRLETLKLLVVDEAAIVFAPPTLPLERIAEALAGVLDEAPPAILAEGQPLNARAAAVRELKERRKRLLLSTPLGARGLDVAHCSHVYLLGVPDSAEDYLHAAGRCGRMGQPGLVTVLCGEKEAFALGRIGNALGIEFLDAREADPE
;
A
#
# COMPACT_ATOMS: atom_id res chain seq x y z
N MET A 1 -57.69 -18.72 2.57
CA MET A 1 -56.23 -18.94 2.69
C MET A 1 -55.73 -19.34 1.31
N HIS A 2 -55.42 -18.37 0.45
CA HIS A 2 -54.86 -18.61 -0.89
C HIS A 2 -53.48 -17.99 -0.94
N ILE A 3 -52.47 -18.86 -0.95
CA ILE A 3 -51.07 -18.48 -1.13
C ILE A 3 -50.88 -18.26 -2.63
N THR A 4 -50.86 -17.00 -3.05
CA THR A 4 -50.46 -16.60 -4.39
C THR A 4 -48.94 -16.59 -4.44
N THR A 5 -48.34 -17.70 -4.86
CA THR A 5 -46.92 -17.78 -5.17
C THR A 5 -46.67 -16.97 -6.45
N LEU A 6 -46.30 -15.70 -6.30
CA LEU A 6 -45.73 -14.90 -7.38
C LEU A 6 -44.37 -15.51 -7.73
N LEU A 7 -44.36 -16.35 -8.77
CA LEU A 7 -43.18 -16.68 -9.55
C LEU A 7 -42.67 -15.37 -10.17
N SER A 8 -41.81 -14.68 -9.43
CA SER A 8 -41.01 -13.58 -9.96
C SER A 8 -40.04 -14.18 -10.98
N PHE A 9 -40.43 -14.16 -12.25
CA PHE A 9 -39.49 -14.15 -13.37
C PHE A 9 -38.62 -12.89 -13.20
N ALA A 10 -37.51 -13.03 -12.46
CA ALA A 10 -36.42 -12.06 -12.53
C ALA A 10 -35.81 -12.23 -13.92
N LEU A 11 -36.36 -11.49 -14.89
CA LEU A 11 -35.66 -11.10 -16.10
C LEU A 11 -34.29 -10.58 -15.64
N LEU A 12 -33.26 -11.39 -15.85
CA LEU A 12 -31.85 -11.03 -15.67
C LEU A 12 -31.51 -10.07 -16.80
N VAL A 13 -32.07 -8.86 -16.73
CA VAL A 13 -31.59 -7.73 -17.51
C VAL A 13 -30.24 -7.39 -16.89
N SER A 14 -29.17 -7.94 -17.45
CA SER A 14 -27.82 -7.46 -17.19
C SER A 14 -27.86 -5.94 -17.36
N PRO A 15 -27.51 -5.13 -16.34
CA PRO A 15 -27.53 -3.68 -16.50
C PRO A 15 -26.56 -3.34 -17.64
N PRO A 16 -27.02 -2.72 -18.74
CA PRO A 16 -26.14 -2.35 -19.82
C PRO A 16 -25.12 -1.34 -19.28
N ASN A 17 -23.83 -1.70 -19.34
CA ASN A 17 -22.68 -0.81 -19.19
C ASN A 17 -22.49 -0.07 -17.84
N ALA A 18 -22.72 -0.72 -16.70
CA ALA A 18 -22.47 -0.05 -15.41
C ALA A 18 -21.01 0.41 -15.22
N PHE A 19 -20.02 -0.40 -15.64
CA PHE A 19 -18.59 -0.06 -15.58
C PHE A 19 -18.02 0.52 -16.89
N GLY A 20 -18.88 0.92 -17.82
CA GLY A 20 -18.46 1.23 -19.20
C GLY A 20 -18.02 -0.02 -19.97
N GLY A 21 -17.99 0.04 -21.31
CA GLY A 21 -17.61 -1.09 -22.17
C GLY A 21 -16.12 -1.48 -22.13
N ALA A 22 -15.36 -1.01 -21.14
CA ALA A 22 -13.91 -1.15 -21.07
C ALA A 22 -13.44 -2.43 -20.34
N LEU A 23 -14.30 -3.04 -19.51
CA LEU A 23 -13.98 -4.29 -18.80
C LEU A 23 -14.55 -5.53 -19.51
N PRO A 24 -13.89 -6.70 -19.42
CA PRO A 24 -14.42 -7.95 -19.95
C PRO A 24 -15.79 -8.30 -19.35
N PRO A 25 -16.75 -8.84 -20.13
CA PRO A 25 -18.10 -9.16 -19.65
C PRO A 25 -18.12 -10.04 -18.40
N TRP A 26 -17.27 -11.08 -18.34
CA TRP A 26 -17.18 -11.98 -17.18
C TRP A 26 -16.87 -11.26 -15.88
N LEU A 27 -16.04 -10.20 -15.95
CA LEU A 27 -15.60 -9.46 -14.77
C LEU A 27 -16.69 -8.50 -14.29
N ILE A 28 -17.45 -7.90 -15.22
CA ILE A 28 -18.62 -7.08 -14.91
C ILE A 28 -19.71 -7.94 -14.24
N GLU A 29 -20.03 -9.10 -14.84
CA GLU A 29 -21.01 -10.04 -14.27
C GLU A 29 -20.57 -10.52 -12.89
N ARG A 30 -19.28 -10.83 -12.72
CA ARG A 30 -18.74 -11.24 -11.42
C ARG A 30 -18.79 -10.12 -10.39
N ALA A 31 -18.46 -8.90 -10.77
CA ALA A 31 -18.53 -7.74 -9.88
C ALA A 31 -19.98 -7.51 -9.42
N ALA A 32 -20.94 -7.56 -10.34
CA ALA A 32 -22.37 -7.43 -10.05
C ALA A 32 -22.87 -8.54 -9.10
N ALA A 33 -22.47 -9.80 -9.33
CA ALA A 33 -22.81 -10.93 -8.46
C ALA A 33 -22.24 -10.81 -7.04
N LEU A 34 -21.15 -10.05 -6.86
CA LEU A 34 -20.58 -9.72 -5.55
C LEU A 34 -21.22 -8.47 -4.90
N GLY A 35 -22.23 -7.88 -5.55
CA GLY A 35 -22.93 -6.68 -5.08
C GLY A 35 -22.33 -5.36 -5.59
N TYR A 36 -21.31 -5.40 -6.46
CA TYR A 36 -20.72 -4.21 -7.08
C TYR A 36 -21.43 -3.91 -8.39
N VAL A 37 -22.64 -3.35 -8.28
CA VAL A 37 -23.54 -3.16 -9.44
C VAL A 37 -23.17 -1.91 -10.25
N SER A 38 -22.67 -0.86 -9.60
CA SER A 38 -22.29 0.41 -10.24
C SER A 38 -20.96 0.94 -9.69
N PRO A 39 -20.07 1.48 -10.54
CA PRO A 39 -18.81 2.04 -10.08
C PRO A 39 -19.03 3.27 -9.22
N THR A 40 -18.21 3.41 -8.17
CA THR A 40 -18.06 4.70 -7.49
C THR A 40 -17.33 5.70 -8.40
N PRO A 41 -17.40 7.02 -8.16
CA PRO A 41 -16.72 8.01 -8.99
C PRO A 41 -15.22 7.74 -9.15
N VAL A 42 -14.54 7.34 -8.08
CA VAL A 42 -13.11 6.98 -8.14
C VAL A 42 -12.83 5.71 -8.94
N GLN A 43 -13.76 4.74 -8.92
CA GLN A 43 -13.62 3.54 -9.74
C GLN A 43 -13.78 3.88 -11.22
N ALA A 44 -14.80 4.66 -11.58
CA ALA A 44 -15.05 5.05 -12.96
C ALA A 44 -13.83 5.79 -13.56
N GLU A 45 -13.27 6.75 -12.83
CA GLU A 45 -12.09 7.50 -13.28
C GLU A 45 -10.83 6.64 -13.35
N ALA A 46 -10.56 5.83 -12.31
CA ALA A 46 -9.34 5.04 -12.26
C ALA A 46 -9.31 3.89 -13.28
N ILE A 47 -10.45 3.24 -13.52
CA ILE A 47 -10.55 2.10 -14.45
C ILE A 47 -10.06 2.51 -15.83
N ASP A 48 -10.57 3.63 -16.37
CA ASP A 48 -10.21 4.09 -17.71
C ASP A 48 -8.73 4.49 -17.81
N VAL A 49 -8.18 5.14 -16.78
CA VAL A 49 -6.77 5.52 -16.74
C VAL A 49 -5.87 4.28 -16.71
N VAL A 50 -6.14 3.31 -15.83
CA VAL A 50 -5.31 2.11 -15.70
C VAL A 50 -5.41 1.22 -16.95
N LEU A 51 -6.60 1.07 -17.54
CA LEU A 51 -6.77 0.31 -18.78
C LEU A 51 -6.05 0.95 -19.98
N SER A 52 -5.86 2.26 -19.97
CA SER A 52 -5.07 2.96 -21.00
C SER A 52 -3.56 2.67 -20.93
N GLY A 53 -3.11 1.92 -19.92
CA GLY A 53 -1.69 1.60 -19.69
C GLY A 53 -0.89 2.78 -19.15
N ARG A 54 -1.55 3.82 -18.64
CA ARG A 54 -0.92 4.97 -18.00
C ARG A 54 -0.77 4.73 -16.51
N ASP A 55 0.30 5.27 -15.93
CA ASP A 55 0.46 5.33 -14.49
C ASP A 55 -0.67 6.15 -13.87
N ALA A 56 -1.19 5.67 -12.74
CA ALA A 56 -2.34 6.26 -12.07
C ALA A 56 -2.08 6.44 -10.58
N ILE A 57 -2.42 7.62 -10.06
CA ILE A 57 -2.53 7.89 -8.62
C ILE A 57 -4.02 7.93 -8.29
N ILE A 58 -4.49 6.92 -7.56
CA ILE A 58 -5.91 6.80 -7.19
C ILE A 58 -6.10 7.37 -5.78
N GLN A 59 -6.71 8.55 -5.68
CA GLN A 59 -6.99 9.22 -4.41
C GLN A 59 -8.49 9.20 -4.08
N ALA A 60 -8.83 8.69 -2.90
CA ALA A 60 -10.20 8.69 -2.39
C ALA A 60 -10.22 8.55 -0.87
N LYS A 61 -11.38 8.85 -0.26
CA LYS A 61 -11.62 8.57 1.17
C LYS A 61 -11.60 7.06 1.43
N THR A 62 -11.30 6.66 2.67
CA THR A 62 -11.42 5.25 3.08
C THR A 62 -12.86 4.77 2.90
N GLY A 63 -13.04 3.55 2.42
CA GLY A 63 -14.37 3.02 2.10
C GLY A 63 -14.96 3.47 0.75
N SER A 64 -14.28 4.35 -0.02
CA SER A 64 -14.75 4.77 -1.35
C SER A 64 -14.57 3.71 -2.46
N GLY A 65 -14.06 2.53 -2.12
CA GLY A 65 -13.89 1.42 -3.07
C GLY A 65 -12.61 1.44 -3.90
N LYS A 66 -11.53 2.06 -3.40
CA LYS A 66 -10.20 2.13 -4.06
C LYS A 66 -9.63 0.77 -4.45
N THR A 67 -9.85 -0.25 -3.62
CA THR A 67 -9.41 -1.62 -3.93
C THR A 67 -9.98 -2.10 -5.25
N LEU A 68 -11.27 -1.88 -5.52
CA LEU A 68 -11.88 -2.24 -6.80
C LEU A 68 -11.40 -1.34 -7.94
N ALA A 69 -11.08 -0.08 -7.65
CA ALA A 69 -10.62 0.89 -8.63
C ALA A 69 -9.31 0.45 -9.31
N TYR A 70 -8.39 -0.20 -8.58
CA TYR A 70 -7.21 -0.83 -9.18
C TYR A 70 -7.42 -2.32 -9.51
N MET A 71 -8.21 -3.06 -8.74
CA MET A 71 -8.33 -4.52 -8.93
C MET A 71 -9.10 -4.91 -10.19
N LEU A 72 -10.15 -4.18 -10.55
CA LEU A 72 -10.91 -4.45 -11.77
C LEU A 72 -10.06 -4.28 -13.05
N PRO A 73 -9.40 -3.13 -13.29
CA PRO A 73 -8.58 -2.97 -14.48
C PRO A 73 -7.32 -3.87 -14.43
N LEU A 74 -6.79 -4.16 -13.23
CA LEU A 74 -5.72 -5.14 -13.04
C LEU A 74 -6.12 -6.50 -13.59
N LEU A 75 -7.28 -7.04 -13.19
CA LEU A 75 -7.75 -8.36 -13.62
C LEU A 75 -8.14 -8.41 -15.10
N ALA A 76 -8.64 -7.31 -15.65
CA ALA A 76 -9.03 -7.21 -17.06
C ALA A 76 -7.86 -7.41 -18.02
N GLY A 77 -6.65 -6.96 -17.67
CA GLY A 77 -5.45 -7.05 -18.50
C GLY A 77 -4.65 -8.36 -18.39
N LEU A 78 -5.08 -9.27 -17.52
CA LEU A 78 -4.36 -10.52 -17.27
C LEU A 78 -4.71 -11.56 -18.32
N LYS A 79 -3.72 -12.39 -18.63
CA LYS A 79 -3.88 -13.53 -19.52
C LYS A 79 -3.61 -14.82 -18.71
N PRO A 80 -4.16 -15.98 -19.08
CA PRO A 80 -4.06 -17.21 -18.28
C PRO A 80 -2.72 -17.95 -18.48
N GLN A 81 -1.59 -17.25 -18.37
CA GLN A 81 -0.26 -17.85 -18.35
C GLN A 81 0.24 -18.01 -16.92
N SER A 82 0.99 -19.07 -16.66
CA SER A 82 1.60 -19.37 -15.37
C SER A 82 2.81 -18.46 -15.09
N SER A 83 2.56 -17.16 -14.99
CA SER A 83 3.55 -16.12 -14.75
C SER A 83 2.92 -14.95 -13.99
N VAL A 84 3.71 -14.28 -13.14
CA VAL A 84 3.25 -13.12 -12.38
C VAL A 84 3.10 -11.94 -13.33
N GLN A 85 1.86 -11.46 -13.45
CA GLN A 85 1.48 -10.36 -14.34
C GLN A 85 1.02 -9.13 -13.58
N ALA A 86 0.62 -9.28 -12.31
CA ALA A 86 0.33 -8.17 -11.43
C ALA A 86 0.82 -8.42 -10.00
N LEU A 87 1.30 -7.35 -9.38
CA LEU A 87 1.79 -7.35 -8.00
C LEU A 87 1.12 -6.22 -7.22
N VAL A 88 0.51 -6.54 -6.08
CA VAL A 88 -0.10 -5.58 -5.16
C VAL A 88 0.67 -5.59 -3.85
N LEU A 89 1.36 -4.49 -3.58
CA LEU A 89 2.15 -4.26 -2.38
C LEU A 89 1.34 -3.51 -1.34
N LEU A 90 1.28 -4.07 -0.14
CA LEU A 90 0.52 -3.55 0.99
C LEU A 90 1.44 -3.43 2.21
N PRO A 91 1.17 -2.52 3.16
CA PRO A 91 2.04 -2.28 4.29
C PRO A 91 1.98 -3.39 5.34
N THR A 92 0.82 -4.05 5.49
CA THR A 92 0.57 -5.00 6.59
C THR A 92 -0.01 -6.30 6.08
N ARG A 93 0.22 -7.37 6.85
CA ARG A 93 -0.30 -8.71 6.56
C ARG A 93 -1.82 -8.75 6.59
N GLU A 94 -2.45 -8.02 7.50
CA GLU A 94 -3.91 -7.98 7.67
C GLU A 94 -4.56 -7.33 6.46
N LEU A 95 -4.03 -6.19 6.01
CA LEU A 95 -4.54 -5.50 4.84
C LEU A 95 -4.28 -6.32 3.56
N ALA A 96 -3.09 -6.92 3.44
CA ALA A 96 -2.77 -7.86 2.37
C ALA A 96 -3.73 -9.05 2.33
N SER A 97 -4.09 -9.60 3.47
CA SER A 97 -5.09 -10.67 3.58
C SER A 97 -6.47 -10.19 3.12
N GLN A 98 -6.92 -9.01 3.54
CA GLN A 98 -8.21 -8.44 3.14
C GLN A 98 -8.28 -8.18 1.62
N VAL A 99 -7.26 -7.54 1.05
CA VAL A 99 -7.19 -7.28 -0.39
C VAL A 99 -7.09 -8.59 -1.17
N ALA A 100 -6.34 -9.59 -0.69
CA ALA A 100 -6.26 -10.90 -1.32
C ALA A 100 -7.61 -11.62 -1.34
N ILE A 101 -8.45 -11.48 -0.29
CA ILE A 101 -9.82 -12.02 -0.29
C ILE A 101 -10.65 -11.39 -1.40
N VAL A 102 -10.60 -10.06 -1.55
CA VAL A 102 -11.33 -9.34 -2.62
C VAL A 102 -10.84 -9.79 -3.99
N ALA A 103 -9.52 -9.82 -4.20
CA ALA A 103 -8.89 -10.26 -5.44
C ALA A 103 -9.30 -11.69 -5.82
N ARG A 104 -9.24 -12.64 -4.87
CA ARG A 104 -9.67 -14.04 -5.10
C ARG A 104 -11.16 -14.13 -5.43
N ARG A 105 -12.01 -13.38 -4.72
CA ARG A 105 -13.46 -13.37 -4.98
C ARG A 105 -13.75 -12.90 -6.40
N LEU A 106 -13.09 -11.85 -6.88
CA LEU A 106 -13.24 -11.38 -8.26
C LEU A 106 -12.67 -12.38 -9.27
N ALA A 107 -11.42 -12.83 -9.08
CA ALA A 107 -10.76 -13.76 -10.00
C ALA A 107 -11.48 -15.11 -10.14
N ALA A 108 -12.23 -15.54 -9.13
CA ALA A 108 -13.03 -16.78 -9.18
C ALA A 108 -14.12 -16.78 -10.27
N GLY A 109 -14.52 -15.62 -10.79
CA GLY A 109 -15.44 -15.52 -11.93
C GLY A 109 -14.75 -15.64 -13.29
N SER A 110 -13.42 -15.74 -13.34
CA SER A 110 -12.68 -15.79 -14.60
C SER A 110 -12.92 -17.11 -15.34
N PRO A 111 -13.26 -17.08 -16.65
CA PRO A 111 -13.42 -18.29 -17.45
C PRO A 111 -12.09 -19.04 -17.61
N ASP A 112 -10.98 -18.31 -17.58
CA ASP A 112 -9.63 -18.87 -17.78
C ASP A 112 -8.91 -19.20 -16.46
N ARG A 113 -9.63 -19.18 -15.33
CA ARG A 113 -9.12 -19.54 -13.99
C ARG A 113 -7.85 -18.77 -13.59
N LEU A 114 -7.97 -17.46 -13.49
CA LEU A 114 -6.91 -16.61 -12.93
C LEU A 114 -6.61 -16.98 -11.47
N LEU A 115 -5.32 -17.16 -11.16
CA LEU A 115 -4.81 -17.49 -9.84
C LEU A 115 -4.32 -16.24 -9.13
N VAL A 116 -4.76 -16.09 -7.88
CA VAL A 116 -4.32 -15.03 -6.96
C VAL A 116 -3.66 -15.70 -5.76
N MET A 117 -2.40 -15.36 -5.50
CA MET A 117 -1.67 -15.78 -4.31
C MET A 117 -1.52 -14.64 -3.34
N ALA A 118 -1.68 -14.94 -2.05
CA ALA A 118 -1.28 -14.04 -0.99
C ALA A 118 0.11 -14.47 -0.49
N LEU A 119 1.09 -13.57 -0.49
CA LEU A 119 2.40 -13.76 0.15
C LEU A 119 2.38 -13.05 1.50
N LEU A 120 2.30 -13.83 2.58
CA LEU A 120 2.03 -13.35 3.93
C LEU A 120 2.91 -14.14 4.90
N ASP A 121 3.43 -13.48 5.94
CA ASP A 121 4.29 -14.12 6.95
C ASP A 121 3.54 -15.20 7.74
N GLY A 122 4.30 -16.09 8.39
CA GLY A 122 3.79 -17.15 9.26
C GLY A 122 3.86 -18.57 8.68
N SER A 123 3.18 -19.51 9.34
CA SER A 123 3.35 -20.97 9.12
C SER A 123 3.11 -21.46 7.69
N GLY A 124 2.47 -20.65 6.83
CA GLY A 124 2.25 -20.94 5.42
C GLY A 124 3.38 -20.54 4.47
N ALA A 125 4.37 -19.77 4.90
CA ALA A 125 5.36 -19.13 4.02
C ALA A 125 6.17 -20.13 3.17
N LYS A 126 6.61 -21.25 3.77
CA LYS A 126 7.34 -22.31 3.05
C LYS A 126 6.49 -22.93 1.93
N ARG A 127 5.19 -23.12 2.18
CA ARG A 127 4.25 -23.63 1.18
C ARG A 127 4.01 -22.60 0.07
N GLN A 128 3.83 -21.33 0.41
CA GLN A 128 3.66 -20.24 -0.54
C GLN A 128 4.86 -20.15 -1.50
N ARG A 129 6.10 -20.17 -0.97
CA ARG A 129 7.33 -20.18 -1.78
C ARG A 129 7.38 -21.35 -2.76
N LYS A 130 7.08 -22.56 -2.28
CA LYS A 130 7.04 -23.76 -3.14
C LYS A 130 6.01 -23.61 -4.26
N TRP A 131 4.82 -23.10 -3.95
CA TRP A 131 3.76 -22.87 -4.93
C TRP A 131 4.11 -21.75 -5.91
N LEU A 132 4.74 -20.68 -5.45
CA LEU A 132 5.16 -19.55 -6.29
C LEU A 132 6.08 -20.01 -7.42
N VAL A 133 6.98 -20.94 -7.14
CA VAL A 133 7.89 -21.53 -8.14
C VAL A 133 7.18 -22.60 -8.99
N ALA A 134 6.41 -23.50 -8.37
CA ALA A 134 5.80 -24.62 -9.07
C ALA A 134 4.65 -24.20 -10.01
N GLN A 135 3.87 -23.20 -9.61
CA GLN A 135 2.74 -22.67 -10.37
C GLN A 135 2.60 -21.16 -10.08
N PRO A 136 3.43 -20.31 -10.73
CA PRO A 136 3.36 -18.88 -10.56
C PRO A 136 1.93 -18.36 -10.83
N PRO A 137 1.33 -17.64 -9.86
CA PRO A 137 0.00 -17.06 -10.01
C PRO A 137 0.06 -15.84 -10.95
N GLN A 138 -1.06 -15.46 -11.56
CA GLN A 138 -1.12 -14.23 -12.35
C GLN A 138 -1.09 -12.98 -11.46
N VAL A 139 -1.67 -13.06 -10.26
CA VAL A 139 -1.67 -11.98 -9.28
C VAL A 139 -0.98 -12.42 -8.00
N VAL A 140 -0.03 -11.61 -7.55
CA VAL A 140 0.53 -11.68 -6.21
C VAL A 140 0.02 -10.49 -5.41
N VAL A 141 -0.55 -10.75 -4.23
CA VAL A 141 -0.89 -9.73 -3.23
C VAL A 141 -0.03 -10.02 -2.00
N GLY A 142 0.72 -9.07 -1.49
CA GLY A 142 1.57 -9.34 -0.34
C GLY A 142 1.96 -8.09 0.40
N ASN A 143 2.47 -8.29 1.62
CA ASN A 143 3.14 -7.20 2.29
C ASN A 143 4.55 -7.00 1.71
N VAL A 144 5.11 -5.82 1.94
CA VAL A 144 6.44 -5.46 1.42
C VAL A 144 7.50 -6.47 1.86
N GLN A 145 7.50 -6.86 3.14
CA GLN A 145 8.48 -7.79 3.72
C GLN A 145 8.50 -9.15 3.01
N GLN A 146 7.35 -9.83 2.84
CA GLN A 146 7.35 -11.14 2.19
C GLN A 146 7.65 -11.05 0.71
N VAL A 147 7.14 -10.02 0.02
CA VAL A 147 7.42 -9.86 -1.41
C VAL A 147 8.91 -9.63 -1.63
N ASP A 148 9.55 -8.76 -0.85
CA ASP A 148 11.00 -8.57 -0.92
C ASP A 148 11.73 -9.89 -0.62
N SER A 149 11.35 -10.61 0.43
CA SER A 149 12.00 -11.87 0.79
C SER A 149 11.95 -12.97 -0.31
N VAL A 150 10.94 -12.95 -1.19
CA VAL A 150 10.87 -13.88 -2.34
C VAL A 150 11.59 -13.34 -3.57
N ILE A 151 11.73 -12.02 -3.71
CA ILE A 151 12.54 -11.37 -4.73
C ILE A 151 14.03 -11.61 -4.44
N GLN A 152 14.48 -11.36 -3.20
CA GLN A 152 15.87 -11.59 -2.77
C GLN A 152 16.26 -13.07 -2.93
N ALA A 153 15.33 -13.98 -2.62
CA ALA A 153 15.51 -15.41 -2.85
C ALA A 153 15.42 -15.84 -4.34
N ARG A 154 15.21 -14.89 -5.27
CA ARG A 154 15.06 -15.11 -6.72
C ARG A 154 13.94 -16.10 -7.07
N LEU A 155 12.90 -16.16 -6.22
CA LEU A 155 11.73 -17.03 -6.41
C LEU A 155 10.59 -16.34 -7.17
N LEU A 156 10.58 -15.00 -7.15
CA LEU A 156 9.60 -14.18 -7.86
C LEU A 156 10.21 -13.63 -9.15
N ARG A 157 9.59 -13.98 -10.27
CA ARG A 157 9.94 -13.54 -11.63
C ARG A 157 9.02 -12.41 -12.07
N LEU A 158 9.58 -11.24 -12.41
CA LEU A 158 8.84 -10.01 -12.70
C LEU A 158 8.88 -9.62 -14.19
N GLU A 159 9.47 -10.43 -15.06
CA GLU A 159 9.66 -10.13 -16.48
C GLU A 159 8.32 -9.99 -17.23
N THR A 160 7.26 -10.61 -16.73
CA THR A 160 5.91 -10.52 -17.29
C THR A 160 4.99 -9.56 -16.52
N LEU A 161 5.52 -8.82 -15.55
CA LEU A 161 4.76 -7.89 -14.74
C LEU A 161 4.24 -6.75 -15.62
N LYS A 162 2.91 -6.61 -15.67
CA LYS A 162 2.22 -5.55 -16.43
C LYS A 162 1.73 -4.42 -15.55
N LEU A 163 1.44 -4.72 -14.27
CA LEU A 163 0.89 -3.75 -13.35
C LEU A 163 1.43 -3.97 -11.93
N LEU A 164 2.01 -2.91 -11.38
CA LEU A 164 2.40 -2.81 -9.97
C LEU A 164 1.45 -1.86 -9.26
N VAL A 165 0.87 -2.31 -8.16
CA VAL A 165 0.04 -1.49 -7.27
C VAL A 165 0.77 -1.34 -5.94
N VAL A 166 0.90 -0.10 -5.47
CA VAL A 166 1.41 0.23 -4.14
C VAL A 166 0.33 0.98 -3.38
N ASP A 167 -0.11 0.42 -2.26
CA ASP A 167 -1.21 0.96 -1.48
C ASP A 167 -0.72 1.32 -0.05
N GLU A 168 -1.03 2.53 0.43
CA GLU A 168 -0.66 3.16 1.74
C GLU A 168 0.80 3.70 1.94
N ALA A 169 1.01 5.04 1.96
CA ALA A 169 2.31 5.78 1.92
C ALA A 169 2.91 6.28 3.30
N ALA A 170 4.19 6.76 3.37
CA ALA A 170 5.03 6.92 4.61
C ALA A 170 5.67 8.33 4.90
N ILE A 171 6.23 8.57 6.12
CA ILE A 171 6.91 9.82 6.57
C ILE A 171 8.37 9.57 7.01
N VAL A 172 9.27 10.52 6.71
CA VAL A 172 10.68 10.56 7.11
C VAL A 172 10.98 11.84 7.91
N PHE A 173 11.62 11.71 9.08
CA PHE A 173 12.12 12.81 9.89
C PHE A 173 13.63 12.89 9.82
N ALA A 174 14.18 14.09 9.62
CA ALA A 174 15.62 14.32 9.66
C ALA A 174 16.00 15.40 10.67
N PRO A 175 17.20 15.32 11.27
CA PRO A 175 17.76 16.35 12.13
C PRO A 175 17.81 17.71 11.42
N PRO A 176 17.56 18.83 12.13
CA PRO A 176 17.64 20.18 11.55
C PRO A 176 19.01 20.53 10.98
N THR A 177 20.06 19.82 11.41
CA THR A 177 21.43 19.97 10.94
C THR A 177 21.66 19.40 9.54
N LEU A 178 20.76 18.55 9.05
CA LEU A 178 20.88 17.97 7.71
C LEU A 178 20.08 18.80 6.68
N PRO A 179 20.66 19.09 5.50
CA PRO A 179 19.97 19.80 4.43
C PRO A 179 18.90 18.88 3.80
N LEU A 180 17.63 19.17 4.08
CA LEU A 180 16.49 18.34 3.63
C LEU A 180 16.43 18.23 2.11
N GLU A 181 16.78 19.29 1.38
CA GLU A 181 16.77 19.32 -0.07
C GLU A 181 17.74 18.30 -0.66
N ARG A 182 18.95 18.20 -0.10
CA ARG A 182 19.95 17.21 -0.52
C ARG A 182 19.51 15.78 -0.24
N ILE A 183 18.84 15.56 0.90
CA ILE A 183 18.28 14.25 1.24
C ILE A 183 17.15 13.91 0.26
N ALA A 184 16.28 14.87 -0.05
CA ALA A 184 15.17 14.67 -0.98
C ALA A 184 15.66 14.34 -2.39
N GLU A 185 16.70 15.00 -2.88
CA GLU A 185 17.34 14.69 -4.17
C GLU A 185 18.02 13.31 -4.16
N ALA A 186 18.74 12.97 -3.08
CA ALA A 186 19.35 11.67 -2.95
C ALA A 186 18.30 10.54 -2.94
N LEU A 187 17.21 10.73 -2.20
CA LEU A 187 16.09 9.80 -2.18
C LEU A 187 15.39 9.73 -3.54
N ALA A 188 15.21 10.85 -4.24
CA ALA A 188 14.67 10.86 -5.60
C ALA A 188 15.49 9.98 -6.55
N GLY A 189 16.82 10.13 -6.51
CA GLY A 189 17.73 9.35 -7.35
C GLY A 189 17.78 7.87 -6.99
N VAL A 190 17.74 7.54 -5.69
CA VAL A 190 17.75 6.13 -5.23
C VAL A 190 16.41 5.44 -5.48
N LEU A 191 15.30 6.15 -5.34
CA LEU A 191 13.95 5.61 -5.50
C LEU A 191 13.45 5.67 -6.94
N ASP A 192 14.17 6.36 -7.83
CA ASP A 192 13.74 6.68 -9.21
C ASP A 192 12.35 7.35 -9.24
N GLU A 193 12.14 8.28 -8.30
CA GLU A 193 10.87 8.98 -8.11
C GLU A 193 11.08 10.49 -7.97
N ALA A 194 10.00 11.26 -8.06
CA ALA A 194 10.05 12.68 -7.78
C ALA A 194 10.43 12.95 -6.30
N PRO A 195 11.19 14.01 -5.99
CA PRO A 195 11.66 14.28 -4.62
C PRO A 195 10.54 14.31 -3.59
N PRO A 196 10.73 13.79 -2.36
CA PRO A 196 9.74 13.88 -1.27
C PRO A 196 9.19 15.29 -1.07
N ALA A 197 7.96 15.40 -0.57
CA ALA A 197 7.46 16.69 -0.07
C ALA A 197 8.30 17.09 1.14
N ILE A 198 8.74 18.36 1.21
CA ILE A 198 9.59 18.85 2.30
C ILE A 198 8.79 19.75 3.24
N LEU A 199 8.90 19.48 4.54
CA LEU A 199 8.30 20.28 5.60
C LEU A 199 9.36 20.71 6.63
N ALA A 200 9.86 21.93 6.48
CA ALA A 200 10.91 22.48 7.34
C ALA A 200 10.37 23.58 8.27
N GLU A 201 11.16 23.92 9.29
CA GLU A 201 10.94 25.08 10.14
C GLU A 201 11.22 26.38 9.35
N GLY A 202 10.47 27.45 9.63
CA GLY A 202 10.61 28.72 8.92
C GLY A 202 9.98 28.79 7.52
N GLN A 203 9.46 27.68 6.98
CA GLN A 203 8.68 27.72 5.74
C GLN A 203 7.38 28.52 5.91
N PRO A 204 7.00 29.33 4.90
CA PRO A 204 5.75 30.08 4.96
C PRO A 204 4.54 29.13 4.98
N LEU A 205 3.45 29.58 5.63
CA LEU A 205 2.23 28.78 5.88
C LEU A 205 1.66 28.13 4.61
N ASN A 206 1.75 28.81 3.47
CA ASN A 206 1.32 28.30 2.17
C ASN A 206 2.18 27.12 1.67
N ALA A 207 3.50 27.20 1.80
CA ALA A 207 4.41 26.12 1.43
C ALA A 207 4.24 24.90 2.32
N ARG A 208 4.04 25.13 3.64
CA ARG A 208 3.72 24.07 4.61
C ARG A 208 2.40 23.39 4.24
N ALA A 209 1.36 24.16 3.96
CA ALA A 209 0.07 23.63 3.51
C ALA A 209 0.20 22.86 2.18
N ALA A 210 1.05 23.32 1.26
CA ALA A 210 1.30 22.65 -0.02
C ALA A 210 2.00 21.29 0.17
N ALA A 211 3.03 21.19 1.01
CA ALA A 211 3.73 19.93 1.29
C ALA A 211 2.80 18.89 1.95
N VAL A 212 1.99 19.33 2.92
CA VAL A 212 0.98 18.47 3.56
C VAL A 212 -0.08 18.05 2.56
N ARG A 213 -0.53 18.99 1.73
CA ARG A 213 -1.50 18.73 0.67
C ARG A 213 -0.92 17.73 -0.34
N GLU A 214 0.35 17.83 -0.72
CA GLU A 214 1.02 16.89 -1.62
C GLU A 214 1.11 15.49 -1.05
N LEU A 215 1.34 15.35 0.26
CA LEU A 215 1.30 14.06 0.93
C LEU A 215 -0.14 13.52 1.09
N LYS A 216 -1.09 14.37 1.51
CA LYS A 216 -2.52 14.01 1.65
C LYS A 216 -3.15 13.66 0.30
N GLU A 217 -2.70 14.31 -0.77
CA GLU A 217 -3.06 14.04 -2.16
C GLU A 217 -2.25 12.90 -2.77
N ARG A 218 -1.30 12.32 -2.03
CA ARG A 218 -0.34 11.31 -2.50
C ARG A 218 0.37 11.69 -3.81
N ARG A 219 0.45 12.98 -4.13
CA ARG A 219 1.35 13.53 -5.18
C ARG A 219 2.81 13.23 -4.83
N LYS A 220 3.11 13.10 -3.54
CA LYS A 220 4.38 12.60 -3.02
C LYS A 220 4.09 11.41 -2.10
N ARG A 221 4.88 10.34 -2.24
CA ARG A 221 4.80 9.12 -1.41
C ARG A 221 5.51 9.27 -0.07
N LEU A 222 6.46 10.20 0.00
CA LEU A 222 7.24 10.50 1.18
C LEU A 222 7.07 11.97 1.55
N LEU A 223 6.91 12.23 2.84
CA LEU A 223 7.12 13.54 3.43
C LEU A 223 8.42 13.50 4.22
N LEU A 224 9.36 14.38 3.87
CA LEU A 224 10.57 14.63 4.61
C LEU A 224 10.36 15.86 5.50
N SER A 225 10.57 15.73 6.81
CA SER A 225 10.29 16.81 7.78
C SER A 225 11.37 16.92 8.85
N THR A 226 11.50 18.09 9.49
CA THR A 226 12.15 18.18 10.81
C THR A 226 11.17 17.85 11.95
N PRO A 227 11.65 17.48 13.16
CA PRO A 227 10.80 17.24 14.32
C PRO A 227 9.91 18.43 14.69
N LEU A 228 10.46 19.65 14.72
CA LEU A 228 9.72 20.89 14.95
C LEU A 228 8.78 21.22 13.79
N GLY A 229 9.20 20.91 12.56
CA GLY A 229 8.43 21.12 11.34
C GLY A 229 7.08 20.42 11.32
N ALA A 230 6.96 19.22 11.92
CA ALA A 230 5.71 18.45 11.96
C ALA A 230 4.87 18.62 13.24
N ARG A 231 5.33 19.37 14.26
CA ARG A 231 4.54 19.60 15.47
C ARG A 231 3.22 20.30 15.12
N GLY A 232 2.12 19.86 15.72
CA GLY A 232 0.78 20.40 15.47
C GLY A 232 0.18 20.13 14.08
N LEU A 233 0.90 19.47 13.16
CA LEU A 233 0.31 19.06 11.89
C LEU A 233 -0.66 17.88 12.08
N ASP A 234 -1.84 18.00 11.49
CA ASP A 234 -2.72 16.86 11.20
C ASP A 234 -2.25 16.17 9.91
N VAL A 235 -1.17 15.40 10.00
CA VAL A 235 -0.71 14.51 8.91
C VAL A 235 -1.45 13.19 9.06
N ALA A 236 -2.03 12.69 7.96
CA ALA A 236 -2.81 11.45 7.95
C ALA A 236 -2.01 10.25 8.50
N HIS A 237 -2.72 9.25 9.03
CA HIS A 237 -2.16 8.04 9.62
C HIS A 237 -1.19 7.34 8.67
N CYS A 238 0.10 7.36 9.00
CA CYS A 238 1.13 6.64 8.25
C CYS A 238 1.41 5.28 8.90
N SER A 239 1.64 4.27 8.08
CA SER A 239 2.06 2.94 8.54
C SER A 239 3.51 2.94 9.03
N HIS A 240 4.34 3.83 8.49
CA HIS A 240 5.78 3.87 8.73
C HIS A 240 6.26 5.30 9.02
N VAL A 241 7.14 5.41 10.00
CA VAL A 241 7.90 6.61 10.34
C VAL A 241 9.39 6.25 10.34
N TYR A 242 10.20 6.97 9.57
CA TYR A 242 11.65 6.84 9.58
C TYR A 242 12.28 8.02 10.29
N LEU A 243 13.23 7.80 11.19
CA LEU A 243 14.02 8.84 11.87
C LEU A 243 15.46 8.75 11.38
N LEU A 244 15.98 9.78 10.71
CA LEU A 244 17.36 9.87 10.22
C LEU A 244 18.30 10.37 11.34
N GLY A 245 18.36 9.64 12.44
CA GLY A 245 19.16 9.97 13.61
C GLY A 245 18.38 9.70 14.90
N VAL A 246 19.11 9.60 16.01
CA VAL A 246 18.51 9.41 17.34
C VAL A 246 17.84 10.71 17.78
N PRO A 247 16.57 10.68 18.24
CA PRO A 247 15.92 11.85 18.82
C PRO A 247 16.67 12.40 20.05
N ASP A 248 16.58 13.70 20.31
CA ASP A 248 17.26 14.32 21.46
C ASP A 248 16.63 13.90 22.80
N SER A 249 15.37 13.49 22.78
CA SER A 249 14.62 13.10 23.97
C SER A 249 13.58 12.01 23.70
N ALA A 250 13.11 11.37 24.77
CA ALA A 250 12.00 10.43 24.74
C ALA A 250 10.69 11.09 24.29
N GLU A 251 10.49 12.36 24.65
CA GLU A 251 9.32 13.14 24.23
C GLU A 251 9.33 13.40 22.72
N ASP A 252 10.50 13.75 22.16
CA ASP A 252 10.66 13.95 20.71
C ASP A 252 10.45 12.65 19.92
N TYR A 253 10.94 11.53 20.45
CA TYR A 253 10.63 10.21 19.91
C TYR A 253 9.13 9.95 19.89
N LEU A 254 8.42 10.13 21.01
CA LEU A 254 6.97 9.91 21.10
C LEU A 254 6.19 10.83 20.15
N HIS A 255 6.62 12.09 19.98
CA HIS A 255 6.00 13.02 19.05
C HIS A 255 6.12 12.57 17.58
N ALA A 256 7.26 11.98 17.20
CA ALA A 256 7.48 11.45 15.86
C ALA A 256 6.78 10.09 15.67
N ALA A 257 6.89 9.19 16.66
CA ALA A 257 6.22 7.89 16.69
C ALA A 257 4.69 8.01 16.66
N GLY A 258 4.13 9.04 17.32
CA GLY A 258 2.70 9.34 17.35
C GLY A 258 2.08 9.74 15.99
N ARG A 259 2.87 9.71 14.92
CA ARG A 259 2.44 9.86 13.51
C ARG A 259 2.07 8.54 12.86
N CYS A 260 2.52 7.42 13.42
CA CYS A 260 2.03 6.09 13.13
C CYS A 260 1.28 5.48 14.33
N GLY A 261 0.63 4.34 14.14
CA GLY A 261 0.09 3.56 15.26
C GLY A 261 -1.12 4.16 16.00
N ARG A 262 -1.86 5.11 15.40
CA ARG A 262 -3.04 5.74 16.03
C ARG A 262 -4.28 4.86 15.89
N MET A 263 -5.23 4.97 16.83
CA MET A 263 -6.49 4.20 16.85
C MET A 263 -6.31 2.67 16.90
N GLY A 264 -5.25 2.20 17.58
CA GLY A 264 -4.97 0.76 17.74
C GLY A 264 -4.49 0.06 16.47
N GLN A 265 -4.17 0.82 15.41
CA GLN A 265 -3.53 0.28 14.21
C GLN A 265 -2.04 0.01 14.49
N PRO A 266 -1.41 -1.00 13.86
CA PRO A 266 0.03 -1.17 13.95
C PRO A 266 0.75 -0.01 13.24
N GLY A 267 1.90 0.38 13.78
CA GLY A 267 2.79 1.38 13.18
C GLY A 267 4.23 0.99 13.43
N LEU A 268 5.09 1.20 12.44
CA LEU A 268 6.52 0.92 12.54
C LEU A 268 7.32 2.22 12.58
N VAL A 269 8.18 2.35 13.58
CA VAL A 269 9.14 3.44 13.69
C VAL A 269 10.54 2.86 13.52
N THR A 270 11.23 3.28 12.46
CA THR A 270 12.62 2.87 12.20
C THR A 270 13.54 4.04 12.50
N VAL A 271 14.53 3.83 13.36
CA VAL A 271 15.56 4.82 13.66
C VAL A 271 16.85 4.40 12.95
N LEU A 272 17.33 5.27 12.05
CA LEU A 272 18.62 5.11 11.40
C LEU A 272 19.66 5.87 12.22
N CYS A 273 20.53 5.15 12.90
CA CYS A 273 21.58 5.74 13.72
C CYS A 273 22.90 4.97 13.57
N GLY A 274 24.01 5.63 13.82
CA GLY A 274 25.32 4.99 13.87
C GLY A 274 25.52 4.15 15.14
N GLU A 275 26.51 3.25 15.13
CA GLU A 275 26.82 2.39 16.28
C GLU A 275 27.10 3.16 17.57
N LYS A 276 27.75 4.33 17.45
CA LYS A 276 28.05 5.20 18.60
C LYS A 276 26.80 5.87 19.18
N GLU A 277 25.73 5.99 18.40
CA GLU A 277 24.48 6.62 18.79
C GLU A 277 23.47 5.61 19.37
N ALA A 278 23.67 4.32 19.13
CA ALA A 278 22.83 3.24 19.65
C ALA A 278 22.69 3.27 21.18
N PHE A 279 23.75 3.69 21.90
CA PHE A 279 23.68 3.88 23.35
C PHE A 279 22.66 4.95 23.76
N ALA A 280 22.59 6.06 23.02
CA ALA A 280 21.61 7.12 23.28
C ALA A 280 20.18 6.62 22.97
N LEU A 281 20.01 5.83 21.91
CA LEU A 281 18.74 5.19 21.59
C LEU A 281 18.28 4.23 22.71
N GLY A 282 19.20 3.45 23.28
CA GLY A 282 18.91 2.58 24.43
C GLY A 282 18.45 3.37 25.67
N ARG A 283 18.99 4.56 25.92
CA ARG A 283 18.51 5.45 27.00
C ARG A 283 17.07 5.90 26.77
N ILE A 284 16.69 6.20 25.53
CA ILE A 284 15.31 6.54 25.17
C ILE A 284 14.40 5.33 25.40
N GLY A 285 14.84 4.14 24.99
CA GLY A 285 14.11 2.89 25.22
C GLY A 285 13.82 2.68 26.70
N ASN A 286 14.85 2.80 27.54
CA ASN A 286 14.72 2.68 29.00
C ASN A 286 13.76 3.71 29.61
N ALA A 287 13.81 4.97 29.16
CA ALA A 287 12.91 6.02 29.64
C ALA A 287 11.45 5.78 29.27
N LEU A 288 11.20 5.10 28.14
CA LEU A 288 9.87 4.78 27.62
C LEU A 288 9.38 3.38 28.00
N GLY A 289 10.25 2.53 28.57
CA GLY A 289 9.96 1.13 28.83
C GLY A 289 9.78 0.30 27.55
N ILE A 290 10.47 0.67 26.47
CA ILE A 290 10.43 -0.03 25.17
C ILE A 290 11.82 -0.52 24.78
N GLU A 291 11.87 -1.63 24.05
CA GLU A 291 13.11 -2.16 23.47
C GLU A 291 13.18 -1.81 21.99
N PHE A 292 14.33 -1.30 21.56
CA PHE A 292 14.63 -1.11 20.14
C PHE A 292 15.28 -2.37 19.60
N LEU A 293 14.68 -2.97 18.58
CA LEU A 293 15.25 -4.10 17.88
C LEU A 293 16.26 -3.61 16.85
N ASP A 294 17.47 -4.18 16.85
CA ASP A 294 18.42 -3.93 15.78
C ASP A 294 17.93 -4.63 14.52
N ALA A 295 17.56 -3.85 13.50
CA ALA A 295 17.07 -4.36 12.23
C ALA A 295 18.10 -5.26 11.50
N ARG A 296 19.39 -5.22 11.89
CA ARG A 296 20.44 -6.09 11.37
C ARG A 296 20.46 -7.47 12.06
N GLU A 297 19.97 -7.54 13.30
CA GLU A 297 19.97 -8.75 14.13
C GLU A 297 18.57 -9.36 14.27
N ALA A 298 17.53 -8.61 13.89
CA ALA A 298 16.18 -9.11 13.74
C ALA A 298 16.14 -10.18 12.65
N ASP A 299 16.11 -11.45 13.07
CA ASP A 299 15.75 -12.58 12.20
C ASP A 299 14.38 -12.25 11.56
N PRO A 300 14.24 -12.26 10.23
CA PRO A 300 13.01 -11.85 9.57
C PRO A 300 11.95 -12.94 9.76
N GLU A 301 11.29 -12.99 10.93
CA GLU A 301 10.08 -13.79 11.16
C GLU A 301 8.88 -13.28 10.33
#